data_AF-K5WKY9-F1
#
_entry.id   AF-K5WKY9-F1
#
_cell.length_a   1.000
_cell.length_b   1.000
_cell.length_c   1.000
_cell.angle_alpha   90.00
_cell.angle_beta   90.00
_cell.angle_gamma   90.00
#
_symmetry.space_group_name_H-M   'P 1'
#
loop_
_entity.id
_entity.type
_entity.pdbx_description
1 polymer ?
#
loop_
_entity_poly.entity_id
_entity_poly.type
_entity_poly.pdbx_seq_one_letter_code
_entity_poly.pdbx_strand_id
1 'polypeptide(L)'
;MFARTRFKHTARTLAAGIRGRTFVPARAASTKAARKPAAGPLAAAALVGGALVAGYLSYASARPVALDAPTAAGGSNSATTATTAAARYISYAEVQQHNTRESCWVVIDGQVYDATSVLAWHPAGAEVILRLAGQDATKAFVPIHPPNVLAHLPPEAHLGPVDPETLPAEAFEATEEELRIAHARAELPEPSAALNLHDIEEYAQKVLTQTAWGYYRSTGDDEYSYWENFAAFKRFWFRPRVLNKISKVSTETTMWGMKSSLPIFVAPAALARLGHPDGEMNLVRAAGSEGILQGISNNASCSVEEIMSVKRPEQDLIFQLYMNRDRKAAEQLIRGLEKDGYKAIILTVDAPVPGNREIDRRAKGFTVGPAHGKTGVEGKGVALAIGGYQDPDVCWEDIPWIQSLTQLPLIIKGIQCIEDAEKAFQSGVQSIILSNHGGRELDFSPSPMMLLYEIHQKRPDLLRKHEVYIDGGVRRGTDVLKALCLGARGVGLGRPFLWGNGVWGEEGCRRVIEIMREEIATGMRLLGVTSIDQLTPELVQYVDRDPVRCR
;
A
#
# COMPACT_ATOMS: atom_id res chain seq x y z
N MET A 1 57.19 -22.77 -11.99
CA MET A 1 58.40 -22.89 -11.15
C MET A 1 58.56 -21.60 -10.34
N PHE A 2 58.85 -21.76 -9.05
CA PHE A 2 58.74 -20.78 -7.96
C PHE A 2 59.82 -19.69 -7.94
N ALA A 3 59.45 -18.49 -7.48
CA ALA A 3 60.16 -17.64 -6.47
C ALA A 3 59.33 -16.34 -6.31
N ARG A 4 58.57 -16.01 -5.25
CA ARG A 4 58.76 -15.97 -3.79
C ARG A 4 59.93 -15.11 -3.31
N THR A 5 59.63 -13.85 -2.98
CA THR A 5 60.34 -13.06 -1.97
C THR A 5 59.35 -12.55 -0.94
N ARG A 6 59.52 -13.03 0.29
CA ARG A 6 58.85 -12.60 1.51
C ARG A 6 59.62 -11.41 2.09
N PHE A 7 58.91 -10.44 2.67
CA PHE A 7 59.41 -9.68 3.81
C PHE A 7 58.50 -9.94 5.00
N LYS A 8 59.12 -10.31 6.13
CA LYS A 8 58.49 -10.57 7.43
C LYS A 8 59.13 -9.66 8.49
N HIS A 9 58.26 -9.26 9.42
CA HIS A 9 58.52 -8.83 10.81
C HIS A 9 59.12 -7.45 11.09
N THR A 10 58.38 -6.64 11.85
CA THR A 10 58.51 -6.66 13.32
C THR A 10 57.32 -6.00 14.00
N ALA A 11 56.78 -6.68 15.02
CA ALA A 11 55.90 -6.13 16.03
C ALA A 11 56.75 -5.85 17.28
N ARG A 12 56.54 -4.69 17.92
CA ARG A 12 56.90 -4.48 19.32
C ARG A 12 55.90 -3.56 20.00
N THR A 13 55.28 -4.14 21.02
CA THR A 13 54.40 -3.59 22.04
C THR A 13 55.15 -2.57 22.92
N LEU A 14 54.47 -1.51 23.34
CA LEU A 14 54.70 -0.89 24.64
C LEU A 14 53.42 -0.20 25.13
N ALA A 15 52.99 -0.64 26.31
CA ALA A 15 51.82 -0.19 27.05
C ALA A 15 52.25 0.74 28.20
N ALA A 16 51.24 1.42 28.77
CA ALA A 16 51.21 2.26 29.98
C ALA A 16 51.63 3.73 29.78
N GLY A 17 50.85 4.74 30.20
CA GLY A 17 49.55 4.78 30.84
C GLY A 17 49.17 6.22 31.22
N ILE A 18 48.04 6.36 31.94
CA ILE A 18 47.65 7.44 32.87
C ILE A 18 46.56 8.43 32.39
N ARG A 19 45.36 8.14 32.94
CA ARG A 19 44.34 8.99 33.61
C ARG A 19 43.22 9.64 32.81
N GLY A 20 42.05 9.02 33.02
CA GLY A 20 40.70 9.52 32.83
C GLY A 20 40.41 10.93 33.34
N ARG A 21 39.50 11.59 32.61
CA ARG A 21 38.57 12.58 33.13
C ARG A 21 37.18 12.23 32.60
N THR A 22 36.30 11.89 33.52
CA THR A 22 34.86 11.77 33.34
C THR A 22 34.28 13.16 33.07
N PHE A 23 33.50 13.31 32.00
CA PHE A 23 32.78 14.54 31.67
C PHE A 23 31.29 14.30 31.93
N VAL A 24 30.76 15.00 32.92
CA VAL A 24 29.33 15.07 33.25
C VAL A 24 28.73 16.23 32.44
N PRO A 25 27.62 16.06 31.70
CA PRO A 25 27.01 17.19 31.01
C PRO A 25 26.20 18.03 32.00
N ALA A 26 26.51 19.32 32.03
CA ALA A 26 25.85 20.35 32.82
C ALA A 26 24.41 20.58 32.37
N ARG A 27 23.52 20.69 33.37
CA ARG A 27 22.12 21.10 33.25
C ARG A 27 22.09 22.58 32.81
N ALA A 28 21.68 22.86 31.59
CA ALA A 28 21.38 24.22 31.13
C ALA A 28 19.97 24.61 31.60
N ALA A 29 19.89 25.51 32.57
CA ALA A 29 18.68 26.24 32.89
C ALA A 29 18.46 27.32 31.82
N SER A 30 17.33 27.26 31.12
CA SER A 30 16.87 28.29 30.20
C SER A 30 15.52 28.81 30.68
N THR A 31 15.52 30.07 31.08
CA THR A 31 14.37 30.89 31.43
C THR A 31 13.57 31.22 30.16
N LYS A 32 12.33 30.74 30.07
CA LYS A 32 11.30 31.37 29.24
C LYS A 32 10.01 31.52 30.05
N ALA A 33 9.66 32.78 30.24
CA ALA A 33 8.45 33.24 30.89
C ALA A 33 7.20 32.78 30.12
N ALA A 34 6.30 32.10 30.81
CA ALA A 34 4.96 31.79 30.31
C ALA A 34 4.03 32.98 30.61
N ARG A 35 3.54 33.66 29.57
CA ARG A 35 2.37 34.54 29.67
C ARG A 35 1.11 33.68 29.57
N LYS A 36 0.35 33.59 30.68
CA LYS A 36 -1.06 33.16 30.66
C LYS A 36 -1.93 34.28 30.06
N PRO A 37 -2.96 34.00 29.26
CA PRO A 37 -4.12 34.87 29.21
C PRO A 37 -5.09 34.51 30.34
N ALA A 38 -5.68 35.54 30.91
CA ALA A 38 -6.62 35.49 32.01
C ALA A 38 -7.95 34.86 31.60
N ALA A 39 -8.49 34.00 32.46
CA ALA A 39 -9.89 33.61 32.44
C ALA A 39 -10.69 34.68 33.19
N GLY A 40 -11.75 35.19 32.56
CA GLY A 40 -12.78 36.03 33.17
C GLY A 40 -14.17 35.51 32.75
N PRO A 41 -15.18 35.59 33.62
CA PRO A 41 -16.33 34.69 33.58
C PRO A 41 -17.48 35.27 32.74
N LEU A 42 -18.13 34.43 31.95
CA LEU A 42 -19.53 34.62 31.59
C LEU A 42 -20.19 33.25 31.50
N ALA A 43 -21.13 33.06 32.42
CA ALA A 43 -21.86 31.84 32.66
C ALA A 43 -22.91 31.59 31.56
N ALA A 44 -23.06 30.31 31.23
CA ALA A 44 -24.31 29.57 31.08
C ALA A 44 -25.56 30.34 30.59
N ALA A 45 -25.96 30.08 29.34
CA ALA A 45 -27.34 29.75 28.96
C ALA A 45 -27.44 29.52 27.43
N ALA A 46 -27.47 28.24 27.01
CA ALA A 46 -28.17 27.72 25.82
C ALA A 46 -27.77 26.25 25.61
N LEU A 47 -28.20 25.40 26.53
CA LEU A 47 -28.23 23.94 26.36
C LEU A 47 -29.61 23.55 25.79
N VAL A 48 -29.61 22.46 25.02
CA VAL A 48 -30.75 21.80 24.35
C VAL A 48 -31.06 22.34 22.94
N GLY A 49 -30.37 21.77 21.93
CA GLY A 49 -30.75 21.94 20.52
C GLY A 49 -29.66 21.63 19.48
N GLY A 50 -28.37 21.71 19.84
CA GLY A 50 -27.27 21.62 18.87
C GLY A 50 -26.82 20.21 18.48
N ALA A 51 -26.97 19.21 19.36
CA ALA A 51 -26.40 17.87 19.14
C ALA A 51 -27.12 17.06 18.04
N LEU A 52 -28.45 17.21 17.91
CA LEU A 52 -29.23 16.49 16.89
C LEU A 52 -28.99 17.01 15.46
N VAL A 53 -28.67 18.30 15.31
CA VAL A 53 -28.43 18.92 13.99
C VAL A 53 -27.02 18.62 13.48
N ALA A 54 -26.02 18.52 14.37
CA ALA A 54 -24.66 18.16 14.00
C ALA A 54 -24.53 16.68 13.57
N GLY A 55 -25.23 15.76 14.25
CA GLY A 55 -25.28 14.34 13.86
C GLY A 55 -25.93 14.12 12.50
N TYR A 56 -27.02 14.84 12.20
CA TYR A 56 -27.72 14.73 10.91
C TYR A 56 -26.91 15.36 9.75
N LEU A 57 -26.17 16.44 10.00
CA LEU A 57 -25.30 17.07 8.99
C LEU A 57 -24.07 16.20 8.67
N SER A 58 -23.48 15.53 9.66
CA SER A 58 -22.39 14.57 9.42
C SER A 58 -22.86 13.30 8.68
N TYR A 59 -24.12 12.90 8.91
CA TYR A 59 -24.78 11.78 8.20
C TYR A 59 -25.15 12.15 6.75
N ALA A 60 -25.56 13.40 6.50
CA ALA A 60 -25.88 13.88 5.16
C ALA A 60 -24.64 14.22 4.31
N SER A 61 -23.52 14.63 4.93
CA SER A 61 -22.26 14.93 4.24
C SER A 61 -21.44 13.69 3.86
N ALA A 62 -21.81 12.51 4.36
CA ALA A 62 -21.21 11.23 4.01
C ALA A 62 -21.80 10.59 2.74
N ARG A 63 -22.75 11.26 2.06
CA ARG A 63 -23.20 10.81 0.74
C ARG A 63 -22.10 11.05 -0.30
N PRO A 64 -21.72 10.03 -1.10
CA PRO A 64 -21.00 10.29 -2.34
C PRO A 64 -21.88 11.16 -3.24
N VAL A 65 -21.28 12.22 -3.80
CA VAL A 65 -21.91 13.06 -4.82
C VAL A 65 -22.26 12.14 -6.00
N ALA A 66 -23.55 11.86 -6.19
CA ALA A 66 -24.04 11.21 -7.39
C ALA A 66 -23.99 12.24 -8.52
N LEU A 67 -23.15 11.98 -9.54
CA LEU A 67 -23.15 12.72 -10.79
C LEU A 67 -24.40 12.40 -11.60
N ASP A 68 -24.87 13.41 -12.34
CA ASP A 68 -26.22 13.59 -12.90
C ASP A 68 -26.85 12.42 -13.67
N ALA A 69 -28.17 12.28 -13.50
CA ALA A 69 -29.05 11.64 -14.48
C ALA A 69 -30.17 12.63 -14.88
N PRO A 70 -30.62 12.63 -16.16
CA PRO A 70 -31.29 13.78 -16.76
C PRO A 70 -32.75 13.94 -16.31
N THR A 71 -33.12 15.21 -16.11
CA THR A 71 -34.49 15.67 -15.86
C THR A 71 -35.41 15.36 -17.04
N ALA A 72 -36.50 14.63 -16.81
CA ALA A 72 -37.66 14.58 -17.68
C ALA A 72 -38.93 14.92 -16.89
N ALA A 73 -39.77 15.73 -17.52
CA ALA A 73 -40.83 16.54 -16.94
C ALA A 73 -42.17 15.81 -16.74
N GLY A 74 -42.97 16.33 -15.80
CA GLY A 74 -44.42 16.55 -15.93
C GLY A 74 -45.36 15.34 -15.87
N GLY A 75 -46.09 15.19 -14.76
CA GLY A 75 -47.27 14.34 -14.69
C GLY A 75 -47.98 14.43 -13.33
N SER A 76 -49.17 15.04 -13.32
CA SER A 76 -50.01 15.32 -12.15
C SER A 76 -50.81 14.11 -11.61
N ASN A 77 -51.07 14.14 -10.30
CA ASN A 77 -52.20 13.55 -9.56
C ASN A 77 -52.41 12.02 -9.60
N SER A 78 -52.24 11.36 -8.44
CA SER A 78 -53.39 10.94 -7.63
C SER A 78 -52.92 10.50 -6.24
N ALA A 79 -53.57 11.05 -5.21
CA ALA A 79 -53.36 10.67 -3.83
C ALA A 79 -54.02 9.31 -3.58
N THR A 80 -53.20 8.26 -3.56
CA THR A 80 -53.54 7.00 -2.91
C THR A 80 -52.99 7.09 -1.49
N THR A 81 -53.87 7.32 -0.52
CA THR A 81 -53.61 7.09 0.91
C THR A 81 -53.33 5.62 1.12
N ALA A 82 -52.08 5.22 0.95
CA ALA A 82 -51.56 3.98 1.49
C ALA A 82 -51.28 4.21 2.97
N THR A 83 -52.06 3.56 3.82
CA THR A 83 -51.82 3.46 5.25
C THR A 83 -50.42 2.88 5.46
N THR A 84 -49.43 3.71 5.79
CA THR A 84 -48.12 3.26 6.27
C THR A 84 -48.35 2.50 7.57
N ALA A 85 -48.24 1.17 7.50
CA ALA A 85 -48.01 0.36 8.69
C ALA A 85 -46.77 0.95 9.38
N ALA A 86 -46.92 1.39 10.64
CA ALA A 86 -45.80 1.85 11.43
C ALA A 86 -44.74 0.74 11.44
N ALA A 87 -43.55 1.03 10.91
CA ALA A 87 -42.43 0.10 11.00
C ALA A 87 -42.24 -0.22 12.48
N ARG A 88 -42.41 -1.50 12.85
CA ARG A 88 -42.24 -1.93 14.23
C ARG A 88 -40.74 -1.88 14.52
N TYR A 89 -40.31 -0.85 15.22
CA TYR A 89 -38.92 -0.74 15.67
C TYR A 89 -38.58 -1.88 16.62
N ILE A 90 -37.38 -2.43 16.46
CA ILE A 90 -36.81 -3.48 17.33
C ILE A 90 -35.99 -2.79 18.40
N SER A 91 -36.26 -3.06 19.68
CA SER A 91 -35.48 -2.43 20.75
C SER A 91 -34.05 -2.98 20.80
N TYR A 92 -33.07 -2.17 21.18
CA TYR A 92 -31.69 -2.65 21.31
C TYR A 92 -31.56 -3.77 22.37
N ALA A 93 -32.36 -3.72 23.43
CA ALA A 93 -32.42 -4.79 24.43
C ALA A 93 -32.94 -6.13 23.86
N GLU A 94 -33.77 -6.09 22.83
CA GLU A 94 -34.17 -7.28 22.07
C GLU A 94 -33.00 -7.78 21.22
N VAL A 95 -32.34 -6.90 20.47
CA VAL A 95 -31.12 -7.26 19.69
C VAL A 95 -30.08 -7.93 20.57
N GLN A 96 -29.82 -7.41 21.77
CA GLN A 96 -28.85 -7.94 22.73
C GLN A 96 -29.12 -9.38 23.20
N GLN A 97 -30.34 -9.88 23.07
CA GLN A 97 -30.68 -11.27 23.42
C GLN A 97 -30.15 -12.27 22.38
N HIS A 98 -29.88 -11.81 21.15
CA HIS A 98 -29.41 -12.61 20.04
C HIS A 98 -27.89 -12.50 19.89
N ASN A 99 -27.17 -12.98 20.92
CA ASN A 99 -25.72 -12.87 21.06
C ASN A 99 -24.96 -14.21 21.05
N THR A 100 -25.59 -15.28 20.54
CA THR A 100 -25.01 -16.64 20.54
C THR A 100 -24.85 -17.19 19.11
N ARG A 101 -24.23 -18.37 18.98
CA ARG A 101 -24.05 -19.03 17.68
C ARG A 101 -25.36 -19.54 17.08
N GLU A 102 -26.31 -19.88 17.94
CA GLU A 102 -27.62 -20.38 17.57
C GLU A 102 -28.61 -19.25 17.30
N SER A 103 -28.29 -18.02 17.74
CA SER A 103 -29.09 -16.83 17.51
C SER A 103 -28.20 -15.58 17.56
N CYS A 104 -27.87 -15.05 16.38
CA CYS A 104 -26.89 -13.98 16.19
C CYS A 104 -27.50 -12.84 15.38
N TRP A 105 -27.88 -11.75 16.05
CA TRP A 105 -28.32 -10.53 15.38
C TRP A 105 -27.28 -9.43 15.47
N VAL A 106 -27.26 -8.54 14.49
CA VAL A 106 -26.38 -7.36 14.46
C VAL A 106 -27.14 -6.15 13.94
N VAL A 107 -26.81 -4.96 14.44
CA VAL A 107 -27.28 -3.70 13.85
C VAL A 107 -26.24 -3.22 12.83
N ILE A 108 -26.68 -2.88 11.61
CA ILE A 108 -25.85 -2.24 10.58
C ILE A 108 -26.66 -1.09 9.98
N ASP A 109 -26.14 0.14 10.08
CA ASP A 109 -26.76 1.38 9.56
C ASP A 109 -28.23 1.53 10.01
N GLY A 110 -28.47 1.29 11.31
CA GLY A 110 -29.80 1.39 11.92
C GLY A 110 -30.79 0.27 11.55
N GLN A 111 -30.36 -0.76 10.81
CA GLN A 111 -31.17 -1.94 10.50
C GLN A 111 -30.67 -3.17 11.27
N VAL A 112 -31.58 -3.97 11.79
CA VAL A 112 -31.29 -5.23 12.47
C VAL A 112 -31.29 -6.37 11.45
N TYR A 113 -30.20 -7.14 11.44
CA TYR A 113 -30.03 -8.30 10.58
C TYR A 113 -29.87 -9.57 11.40
N ASP A 114 -30.51 -10.67 10.97
CA ASP A 114 -30.21 -12.01 11.46
C ASP A 114 -29.00 -12.58 10.70
N ALA A 115 -27.85 -12.61 11.36
CA ALA A 115 -26.60 -13.13 10.81
C ALA A 115 -26.37 -14.61 11.14
N THR A 116 -27.32 -15.31 11.79
CA THR A 116 -27.15 -16.70 12.26
C THR A 116 -26.77 -17.64 11.12
N SER A 117 -27.48 -17.55 9.99
CA SER A 117 -27.21 -18.39 8.82
C SER A 117 -25.88 -18.05 8.13
N VAL A 118 -25.40 -16.81 8.29
CA VAL A 118 -24.16 -16.29 7.70
C VAL A 118 -22.94 -16.88 8.40
N LEU A 119 -23.05 -17.18 9.70
CA LEU A 119 -21.95 -17.75 10.49
C LEU A 119 -21.33 -19.01 9.87
N ALA A 120 -22.12 -19.81 9.15
CA ALA A 120 -21.67 -21.07 8.56
C ALA A 120 -20.73 -20.89 7.36
N TRP A 121 -20.81 -19.76 6.66
CA TRP A 121 -20.13 -19.57 5.37
C TRP A 121 -19.42 -18.22 5.22
N HIS A 122 -19.49 -17.34 6.23
CA HIS A 122 -18.86 -16.03 6.17
C HIS A 122 -17.34 -16.15 5.86
N PRO A 123 -16.81 -15.46 4.83
CA PRO A 123 -15.42 -15.60 4.39
C PRO A 123 -14.36 -15.34 5.48
N ALA A 124 -14.71 -14.44 6.41
CA ALA A 124 -13.90 -14.07 7.56
C ALA A 124 -13.93 -15.09 8.71
N GLY A 125 -14.80 -16.10 8.64
CA GLY A 125 -15.14 -17.02 9.72
C GLY A 125 -16.25 -16.50 10.64
N ALA A 126 -16.88 -17.42 11.38
CA ALA A 126 -17.99 -17.12 12.29
C ALA A 126 -17.60 -16.19 13.44
N GLU A 127 -16.38 -16.34 13.96
CA GLU A 127 -15.93 -15.68 15.19
C GLU A 127 -15.92 -14.15 15.09
N VAL A 128 -15.69 -13.57 13.91
CA VAL A 128 -15.70 -12.11 13.76
C VAL A 128 -17.10 -11.52 13.86
N ILE A 129 -18.13 -12.26 13.42
CA ILE A 129 -19.53 -11.85 13.56
C ILE A 129 -19.96 -12.08 15.01
N LEU A 130 -19.62 -13.25 15.59
CA LEU A 130 -20.01 -13.60 16.96
C LEU A 130 -19.52 -12.61 18.02
N ARG A 131 -18.36 -11.98 17.82
CA ARG A 131 -17.84 -10.93 18.70
C ARG A 131 -18.75 -9.69 18.76
N LEU A 132 -19.53 -9.45 17.71
CA LEU A 132 -20.45 -8.33 17.56
C LEU A 132 -21.91 -8.78 17.67
N ALA A 133 -22.16 -10.04 18.01
CA ALA A 133 -23.51 -10.56 18.16
C ALA A 133 -24.24 -9.81 19.28
N GLY A 134 -25.48 -9.41 19.00
CA GLY A 134 -26.31 -8.56 19.84
C GLY A 134 -25.86 -7.10 19.94
N GLN A 135 -24.96 -6.63 19.07
CA GLN A 135 -24.39 -5.27 19.12
C GLN A 135 -24.60 -4.50 17.81
N ASP A 136 -24.25 -3.21 17.84
CA ASP A 136 -24.13 -2.40 16.62
C ASP A 136 -22.77 -2.69 15.97
N ALA A 137 -22.82 -3.34 14.81
CA ALA A 137 -21.69 -3.75 14.03
C ALA A 137 -21.37 -2.75 12.90
N THR A 138 -22.10 -1.65 12.76
CA THR A 138 -21.99 -0.70 11.64
C THR A 138 -20.55 -0.26 11.42
N LYS A 139 -19.86 0.17 12.48
CA LYS A 139 -18.46 0.65 12.42
C LYS A 139 -17.48 -0.44 11.99
N ALA A 140 -17.74 -1.70 12.33
CA ALA A 140 -16.91 -2.83 11.92
C ALA A 140 -17.26 -3.33 10.51
N PHE A 141 -18.52 -3.20 10.10
CA PHE A 141 -19.06 -3.74 8.86
C PHE A 141 -18.80 -2.83 7.66
N VAL A 142 -19.15 -1.55 7.76
CA VAL A 142 -19.16 -0.61 6.63
C VAL A 142 -17.78 -0.46 5.94
N PRO A 143 -16.65 -0.36 6.67
CA PRO A 143 -15.35 -0.20 6.01
C PRO A 143 -14.86 -1.42 5.24
N ILE A 144 -15.42 -2.60 5.52
CA ILE A 144 -14.86 -3.88 5.08
C ILE A 144 -15.70 -4.61 4.04
N HIS A 145 -16.92 -4.15 3.77
CA HIS A 145 -17.85 -4.78 2.84
C HIS A 145 -18.24 -3.83 1.70
N PRO A 146 -18.41 -4.35 0.46
CA PRO A 146 -18.85 -3.53 -0.66
C PRO A 146 -20.27 -2.99 -0.42
N PRO A 147 -20.59 -1.81 -0.97
CA PRO A 147 -21.95 -1.28 -0.94
C PRO A 147 -22.93 -2.31 -1.53
N ASN A 148 -24.05 -2.53 -0.85
CA ASN A 148 -25.12 -3.49 -1.20
C ASN A 148 -24.89 -4.98 -0.90
N VAL A 149 -23.79 -5.39 -0.24
CA VAL A 149 -23.61 -6.83 0.07
C VAL A 149 -24.78 -7.41 0.89
N LEU A 150 -25.41 -6.59 1.75
CA LEU A 150 -26.53 -7.00 2.60
C LEU A 150 -27.79 -7.32 1.80
N ALA A 151 -27.95 -6.76 0.59
CA ALA A 151 -29.09 -7.05 -0.29
C ALA A 151 -29.09 -8.50 -0.81
N HIS A 152 -27.96 -9.22 -0.69
CA HIS A 152 -27.86 -10.63 -1.03
C HIS A 152 -28.27 -11.57 0.11
N LEU A 153 -28.50 -11.05 1.32
CA LEU A 153 -29.07 -11.83 2.41
C LEU A 153 -30.53 -12.18 2.10
N PRO A 154 -31.01 -13.34 2.54
CA PRO A 154 -32.39 -13.72 2.31
C PRO A 154 -33.34 -12.71 2.99
N PRO A 155 -34.56 -12.49 2.46
CA PRO A 155 -35.48 -11.49 2.99
C PRO A 155 -35.78 -11.64 4.49
N GLU A 156 -35.84 -12.88 4.98
CA GLU A 156 -36.05 -13.20 6.40
C GLU A 156 -34.90 -12.75 7.32
N ALA A 157 -33.70 -12.52 6.78
CA ALA A 157 -32.58 -11.99 7.55
C ALA A 157 -32.69 -10.48 7.77
N HIS A 158 -33.62 -9.78 7.10
CA HIS A 158 -33.86 -8.35 7.25
C HIS A 158 -35.00 -8.11 8.25
N LEU A 159 -34.67 -7.96 9.53
CA LEU A 159 -35.66 -7.95 10.60
C LEU A 159 -36.37 -6.59 10.73
N GLY A 160 -35.68 -5.50 10.36
CA GLY A 160 -36.23 -4.15 10.32
C GLY A 160 -35.40 -3.14 11.12
N PRO A 161 -35.89 -1.89 11.27
CA PRO A 161 -35.13 -0.83 11.92
C PRO A 161 -35.02 -1.06 13.43
N VAL A 162 -33.84 -0.78 13.99
CA VAL A 162 -33.67 -0.69 15.45
C VAL A 162 -34.26 0.62 15.95
N ASP A 163 -34.82 0.64 17.16
CA ASP A 163 -35.28 1.86 17.83
C ASP A 163 -34.07 2.74 18.22
N PRO A 164 -33.88 3.90 17.56
CA PRO A 164 -32.73 4.76 17.83
C PRO A 164 -32.66 5.30 19.26
N GLU A 165 -33.80 5.42 19.95
CA GLU A 165 -33.86 5.91 21.34
C GLU A 165 -33.35 4.86 22.34
N THR A 166 -33.27 3.60 21.92
CA THR A 166 -32.81 2.48 22.77
C THR A 166 -31.34 2.11 22.55
N LEU A 167 -30.70 2.67 21.52
CA LEU A 167 -29.28 2.46 21.26
C LEU A 167 -28.41 3.18 22.31
N PRO A 168 -27.30 2.58 22.77
CA PRO A 168 -26.39 3.22 23.70
C PRO A 168 -25.81 4.50 23.06
N ALA A 169 -25.68 5.57 23.84
CA ALA A 169 -25.20 6.86 23.36
C ALA A 169 -23.80 6.74 22.72
N GLU A 170 -22.99 5.82 23.22
CA GLU A 170 -21.66 5.48 22.73
C GLU A 170 -21.68 4.90 21.29
N ALA A 171 -22.80 4.35 20.83
CA ALA A 171 -22.94 3.88 19.43
C ALA A 171 -22.87 5.04 18.43
N PHE A 172 -23.22 6.26 18.87
CA PHE A 172 -23.28 7.46 18.03
C PHE A 172 -22.07 8.39 18.22
N GLU A 173 -21.24 8.17 19.23
CA GLU A 173 -20.06 9.02 19.45
C GLU A 173 -18.93 8.63 18.50
N ALA A 174 -18.43 9.62 17.75
CA ALA A 174 -17.24 9.47 16.95
C ALA A 174 -16.01 9.36 17.87
N THR A 175 -15.17 8.36 17.63
CA THR A 175 -13.88 8.19 18.31
C THR A 175 -12.95 9.37 18.03
N GLU A 176 -11.95 9.58 18.89
CA GLU A 176 -10.93 10.62 18.67
C GLU A 176 -10.24 10.46 17.29
N GLU A 177 -10.06 9.22 16.84
CA GLU A 177 -9.50 8.94 15.52
C GLU A 177 -10.45 9.30 14.39
N GLU A 178 -11.74 8.94 14.48
CA GLU A 178 -12.76 9.31 13.49
C GLU A 178 -12.86 10.83 13.36
N LEU A 179 -12.86 11.56 14.49
CA LEU A 179 -12.88 13.03 14.52
C LEU A 179 -11.61 13.63 13.89
N ARG A 180 -10.42 13.09 14.21
CA ARG A 180 -9.15 13.50 13.61
C ARG A 180 -9.17 13.32 12.09
N ILE A 181 -9.62 12.16 11.62
CA ILE A 181 -9.67 11.85 10.18
C ILE A 181 -10.68 12.76 9.49
N ALA A 182 -11.88 12.94 10.06
CA ALA A 182 -12.89 13.82 9.50
C ALA A 182 -12.39 15.26 9.37
N HIS A 183 -11.74 15.79 10.41
CA HIS A 183 -11.11 17.11 10.37
C HIS A 183 -10.00 17.18 9.31
N ALA A 184 -9.09 16.20 9.29
CA ALA A 184 -8.01 16.17 8.32
C ALA A 184 -8.52 16.07 6.88
N ARG A 185 -9.60 15.32 6.63
CA ARG A 185 -10.27 15.22 5.32
C ARG A 185 -10.94 16.54 4.91
N ALA A 186 -11.57 17.24 5.85
CA ALA A 186 -12.17 18.55 5.58
C ALA A 186 -11.14 19.63 5.22
N GLU A 187 -9.89 19.48 5.67
CA GLU A 187 -8.77 20.38 5.36
C GLU A 187 -7.86 19.89 4.23
N LEU A 188 -8.19 18.77 3.57
CA LEU A 188 -7.37 18.27 2.47
C LEU A 188 -7.36 19.29 1.33
N PRO A 189 -6.17 19.65 0.82
CA PRO A 189 -6.10 20.45 -0.39
C PRO A 189 -6.43 19.57 -1.61
N GLU A 190 -6.64 20.23 -2.75
CA GLU A 190 -6.71 19.54 -4.04
C GLU A 190 -5.43 18.74 -4.32
N PRO A 191 -5.49 17.60 -5.06
CA PRO A 191 -4.33 16.77 -5.34
C PRO A 191 -3.15 17.54 -5.96
N SER A 192 -3.43 18.57 -6.78
CA SER A 192 -2.42 19.42 -7.41
C SER A 192 -1.56 20.21 -6.43
N ALA A 193 -2.01 20.39 -5.18
CA ALA A 193 -1.22 21.04 -4.13
C ALA A 193 -0.06 20.18 -3.61
N ALA A 194 -0.13 18.84 -3.77
CA ALA A 194 1.01 17.98 -3.50
C ALA A 194 2.06 18.20 -4.59
N LEU A 195 3.21 18.77 -4.22
CA LEU A 195 4.31 19.06 -5.13
C LEU A 195 5.25 17.87 -5.29
N ASN A 196 5.23 16.94 -4.33
CA ASN A 196 6.06 15.76 -4.35
C ASN A 196 5.46 14.60 -3.53
N LEU A 197 6.07 13.42 -3.64
CA LEU A 197 5.57 12.21 -2.97
C LEU A 197 5.64 12.24 -1.44
N HIS A 198 6.48 13.09 -0.83
CA HIS A 198 6.52 13.25 0.63
C HIS A 198 5.29 14.03 1.12
N ASP A 199 4.78 15.00 0.34
CA ASP A 199 3.55 15.71 0.70
C ASP A 199 2.38 14.72 0.76
N ILE A 200 2.29 13.80 -0.22
CA ILE A 200 1.28 12.73 -0.24
C ILE A 200 1.42 11.81 0.98
N GLU A 201 2.64 11.46 1.37
CA GLU A 201 2.91 10.68 2.59
C GLU A 201 2.44 11.41 3.86
N GLU A 202 2.71 12.72 3.98
CA GLU A 202 2.27 13.54 5.10
C GLU A 202 0.74 13.67 5.18
N TYR A 203 0.07 13.85 4.04
CA TYR A 203 -1.40 13.85 4.00
C TYR A 203 -1.97 12.48 4.37
N ALA A 204 -1.38 11.40 3.85
CA ALA A 204 -1.80 10.04 4.16
C ALA A 204 -1.71 9.74 5.66
N GLN A 205 -0.65 10.17 6.34
CA GLN A 205 -0.53 10.02 7.79
C GLN A 205 -1.68 10.68 8.56
N LYS A 206 -2.22 11.79 8.06
CA LYS A 206 -3.29 12.55 8.71
C LYS A 206 -4.69 12.00 8.44
N VAL A 207 -4.91 11.32 7.30
CA VAL A 207 -6.26 10.88 6.89
C VAL A 207 -6.49 9.38 6.92
N LEU A 208 -5.42 8.59 7.02
CA LEU A 208 -5.52 7.14 7.21
C LEU A 208 -5.80 6.79 8.66
N THR A 209 -6.47 5.65 8.86
CA THR A 209 -6.59 5.02 10.17
C THR A 209 -5.21 4.58 10.67
N GLN A 210 -5.03 4.43 11.98
CA GLN A 210 -3.79 3.90 12.57
C GLN A 210 -3.44 2.53 12.01
N THR A 211 -4.45 1.68 11.74
CA THR A 211 -4.28 0.37 11.10
C THR A 211 -3.75 0.51 9.68
N ALA A 212 -4.37 1.34 8.85
CA ALA A 212 -3.96 1.52 7.45
C ALA A 212 -2.57 2.15 7.35
N TRP A 213 -2.33 3.22 8.11
CA TRP A 213 -1.02 3.86 8.20
C TRP A 213 0.04 2.88 8.72
N GLY A 214 -0.25 2.18 9.82
CA GLY A 214 0.65 1.22 10.43
C GLY A 214 1.02 0.08 9.47
N TYR A 215 0.06 -0.47 8.74
CA TYR A 215 0.32 -1.51 7.76
C TYR A 215 1.14 -1.01 6.56
N TYR A 216 0.82 0.15 6.00
CA TYR A 216 1.50 0.70 4.82
C TYR A 216 2.92 1.22 5.14
N ARG A 217 3.09 1.91 6.27
CA ARG A 217 4.37 2.49 6.68
C ARG A 217 5.32 1.47 7.31
N SER A 218 4.80 0.41 7.94
CA SER A 218 5.65 -0.57 8.63
C SER A 218 6.66 -1.27 7.73
N THR A 219 7.73 -1.71 8.39
CA THR A 219 8.96 -2.31 7.87
C THR A 219 9.44 -3.36 8.86
N GLY A 220 10.45 -4.16 8.50
CA GLY A 220 11.03 -5.16 9.39
C GLY A 220 11.88 -4.53 10.50
N ASP A 221 11.76 -5.06 11.71
CA ASP A 221 12.62 -4.82 12.88
C ASP A 221 12.94 -3.33 13.12
N ASP A 222 14.22 -2.93 13.04
CA ASP A 222 14.71 -1.58 13.35
C ASP A 222 14.65 -0.61 12.14
N GLU A 223 14.06 -1.05 11.03
CA GLU A 223 13.84 -0.29 9.80
C GLU A 223 15.11 0.14 9.05
N TYR A 224 16.28 -0.46 9.30
CA TYR A 224 17.55 -0.07 8.65
C TYR A 224 17.49 -0.21 7.13
N SER A 225 17.04 -1.35 6.61
CA SER A 225 16.90 -1.58 5.17
C SER A 225 15.90 -0.62 4.54
N TYR A 226 14.84 -0.26 5.25
CA TYR A 226 13.91 0.76 4.77
C TYR A 226 14.63 2.09 4.56
N TRP A 227 15.31 2.60 5.57
CA TRP A 227 16.02 3.89 5.47
C TRP A 227 17.17 3.84 4.46
N GLU A 228 17.90 2.73 4.41
CA GLU A 228 19.00 2.49 3.48
C GLU A 228 18.53 2.46 2.02
N ASN A 229 17.32 1.95 1.75
CA ASN A 229 16.74 2.00 0.41
C ASN A 229 16.66 3.44 -0.15
N PHE A 230 16.30 4.43 0.69
CA PHE A 230 16.29 5.85 0.27
C PHE A 230 17.69 6.46 0.25
N ALA A 231 18.49 6.15 1.28
CA ALA A 231 19.81 6.72 1.46
C ALA A 231 20.77 6.35 0.31
N ALA A 232 20.64 5.13 -0.23
CA ALA A 232 21.44 4.64 -1.34
C ALA A 232 21.41 5.54 -2.59
N PHE A 233 20.24 6.07 -2.96
CA PHE A 233 20.14 6.97 -4.11
C PHE A 233 20.96 8.26 -3.95
N LYS A 234 21.24 8.69 -2.70
CA LYS A 234 22.04 9.90 -2.42
C LYS A 234 23.54 9.69 -2.66
N ARG A 235 23.99 8.44 -2.79
CA ARG A 235 25.37 8.09 -3.14
C ARG A 235 25.66 8.21 -4.64
N PHE A 236 24.64 8.46 -5.47
CA PHE A 236 24.78 8.60 -6.92
C PHE A 236 24.51 10.05 -7.37
N TRP A 237 25.51 10.67 -7.99
CA TRP A 237 25.48 12.04 -8.47
C TRP A 237 25.47 12.09 -9.99
N PHE A 238 24.73 13.05 -10.56
CA PHE A 238 24.63 13.18 -12.00
C PHE A 238 25.83 13.91 -12.63
N ARG A 239 26.09 13.58 -13.90
CA ARG A 239 27.08 14.21 -14.78
C ARG A 239 26.36 14.78 -16.01
N PRO A 240 25.59 15.88 -15.86
CA PRO A 240 24.73 16.42 -16.92
C PRO A 240 25.54 16.88 -18.14
N ARG A 241 24.93 16.78 -19.32
CA ARG A 241 25.52 17.20 -20.60
C ARG A 241 24.91 18.52 -21.06
N VAL A 242 25.73 19.56 -21.13
CA VAL A 242 25.32 20.90 -21.55
C VAL A 242 25.33 21.05 -23.06
N LEU A 243 24.62 22.07 -23.57
CA LEU A 243 24.50 22.41 -25.01
C LEU A 243 23.84 21.33 -25.89
N ASN A 244 23.19 20.34 -25.28
CA ASN A 244 22.33 19.37 -25.98
C ASN A 244 20.96 19.99 -26.28
N LYS A 245 20.36 19.61 -27.42
CA LYS A 245 19.01 20.04 -27.79
C LYS A 245 17.97 19.22 -27.02
N ILE A 246 17.29 19.85 -26.07
CA ILE A 246 16.40 19.18 -25.08
C ILE A 246 14.93 19.64 -25.13
N SER A 247 14.54 20.38 -26.18
CA SER A 247 13.20 20.97 -26.26
C SER A 247 12.09 19.92 -26.35
N LYS A 248 12.39 18.73 -26.86
CA LYS A 248 11.47 17.58 -26.95
C LYS A 248 12.08 16.40 -26.20
N VAL A 249 11.33 15.85 -25.25
CA VAL A 249 11.73 14.68 -24.45
C VAL A 249 10.60 13.66 -24.48
N SER A 250 10.94 12.39 -24.66
CA SER A 250 10.03 11.26 -24.46
C SER A 250 10.48 10.44 -23.26
N THR A 251 9.53 10.14 -22.38
CA THR A 251 9.71 9.23 -21.24
C THR A 251 9.18 7.82 -21.54
N GLU A 252 8.67 7.61 -22.74
CA GLU A 252 8.10 6.33 -23.14
C GLU A 252 9.17 5.23 -23.18
N THR A 253 8.77 4.02 -22.79
CA THR A 253 9.61 2.84 -22.81
C THR A 253 8.75 1.59 -23.02
N THR A 254 9.38 0.43 -22.99
CA THR A 254 8.69 -0.84 -22.87
C THR A 254 9.20 -1.60 -21.66
N MET A 255 8.33 -2.32 -20.96
CA MET A 255 8.67 -3.17 -19.82
C MET A 255 7.98 -4.52 -20.00
N TRP A 256 8.72 -5.62 -19.90
CA TRP A 256 8.21 -6.99 -20.15
C TRP A 256 7.56 -7.13 -21.53
N GLY A 257 8.06 -6.40 -22.53
CA GLY A 257 7.49 -6.35 -23.88
C GLY A 257 6.22 -5.49 -24.03
N MET A 258 5.69 -4.92 -22.95
CA MET A 258 4.50 -4.06 -22.95
C MET A 258 4.89 -2.58 -23.00
N LYS A 259 4.07 -1.74 -23.64
CA LYS A 259 4.33 -0.29 -23.73
C LYS A 259 4.04 0.40 -22.39
N SER A 260 4.85 1.39 -22.05
CA SER A 260 4.61 2.26 -20.89
C SER A 260 4.97 3.70 -21.22
N SER A 261 4.15 4.65 -20.76
CA SER A 261 4.38 6.08 -20.94
C SER A 261 5.52 6.63 -20.07
N LEU A 262 5.90 5.86 -19.05
CA LEU A 262 6.96 6.17 -18.09
C LEU A 262 7.80 4.94 -17.75
N PRO A 263 9.06 5.12 -17.32
CA PRO A 263 9.92 4.03 -16.85
C PRO A 263 9.63 3.65 -15.39
N ILE A 264 8.37 3.73 -14.97
CA ILE A 264 7.90 3.32 -13.65
C ILE A 264 6.69 2.39 -13.78
N PHE A 265 6.47 1.56 -12.76
CA PHE A 265 5.27 0.74 -12.65
C PHE A 265 4.73 0.77 -11.22
N VAL A 266 3.43 0.51 -11.07
CA VAL A 266 2.80 0.27 -9.76
C VAL A 266 3.27 -1.10 -9.28
N ALA A 267 4.13 -1.14 -8.27
CA ALA A 267 4.62 -2.38 -7.71
C ALA A 267 3.49 -3.11 -6.97
N PRO A 268 3.44 -4.46 -6.98
CA PRO A 268 2.43 -5.22 -6.27
C PRO A 268 2.38 -4.85 -4.78
N ALA A 269 1.23 -4.38 -4.34
CA ALA A 269 0.96 -4.04 -2.95
C ALA A 269 -0.45 -4.49 -2.58
N ALA A 270 -0.57 -5.16 -1.43
CA ALA A 270 -1.81 -5.76 -0.96
C ALA A 270 -2.67 -4.76 -0.17
N LEU A 271 -3.96 -5.08 -0.07
CA LEU A 271 -4.92 -4.41 0.81
C LEU A 271 -5.03 -2.89 0.59
N ALA A 272 -5.17 -2.46 -0.66
CA ALA A 272 -5.42 -1.05 -0.97
C ALA A 272 -6.75 -0.53 -0.35
N ARG A 273 -7.70 -1.42 -0.03
CA ARG A 273 -8.96 -1.08 0.68
C ARG A 273 -8.76 -0.53 2.09
N LEU A 274 -7.61 -0.77 2.72
CA LEU A 274 -7.30 -0.14 4.00
C LEU A 274 -7.21 1.39 3.87
N GLY A 275 -6.78 1.89 2.71
CA GLY A 275 -6.67 3.32 2.46
C GLY A 275 -7.95 3.94 1.88
N HIS A 276 -8.62 3.22 0.99
CA HIS A 276 -9.78 3.74 0.26
C HIS A 276 -10.73 2.60 -0.16
N PRO A 277 -12.07 2.73 -0.05
CA PRO A 277 -13.02 1.65 -0.36
C PRO A 277 -12.87 0.99 -1.74
N ASP A 278 -12.56 1.78 -2.78
CA ASP A 278 -12.29 1.26 -4.13
C ASP A 278 -10.98 0.47 -4.26
N GLY A 279 -10.07 0.57 -3.29
CA GLY A 279 -8.85 -0.23 -3.22
C GLY A 279 -8.03 -0.27 -4.50
N GLU A 280 -7.70 -1.47 -4.96
CA GLU A 280 -6.85 -1.68 -6.13
C GLU A 280 -7.49 -1.17 -7.43
N MET A 281 -8.83 -1.02 -7.49
CA MET A 281 -9.50 -0.47 -8.67
C MET A 281 -9.05 0.96 -8.99
N ASN A 282 -8.81 1.80 -7.98
CA ASN A 282 -8.29 3.15 -8.17
C ASN A 282 -6.90 3.14 -8.82
N LEU A 283 -6.04 2.20 -8.40
CA LEU A 283 -4.70 2.04 -8.96
C LEU A 283 -4.80 1.58 -10.42
N VAL A 284 -5.74 0.68 -10.74
CA VAL A 284 -5.98 0.19 -12.11
C VAL A 284 -6.45 1.30 -13.02
N ARG A 285 -7.45 2.09 -12.60
CA ARG A 285 -7.96 3.23 -13.39
C ARG A 285 -6.88 4.29 -13.62
N ALA A 286 -6.11 4.63 -12.59
CA ALA A 286 -5.01 5.58 -12.69
C ALA A 286 -3.89 5.07 -13.61
N ALA A 287 -3.43 3.83 -13.43
CA ALA A 287 -2.39 3.23 -14.27
C ALA A 287 -2.83 3.14 -15.75
N GLY A 288 -4.08 2.75 -15.99
CA GLY A 288 -4.64 2.64 -17.34
C GLY A 288 -4.82 4.00 -18.02
N SER A 289 -5.27 5.02 -17.27
CA SER A 289 -5.43 6.37 -17.80
C SER A 289 -4.11 7.05 -18.14
N GLU A 290 -3.09 6.82 -17.33
CA GLU A 290 -1.76 7.41 -17.52
C GLU A 290 -0.82 6.52 -18.35
N GLY A 291 -1.27 5.34 -18.77
CA GLY A 291 -0.53 4.42 -19.63
C GLY A 291 0.73 3.84 -18.98
N ILE A 292 0.70 3.53 -17.68
CA ILE A 292 1.75 2.79 -16.98
C ILE A 292 1.29 1.38 -16.61
N LEU A 293 2.23 0.49 -16.33
CA LEU A 293 1.94 -0.88 -15.94
C LEU A 293 1.65 -1.00 -14.43
N GLN A 294 0.85 -2.01 -14.06
CA GLN A 294 0.56 -2.35 -12.66
C GLN A 294 0.73 -3.84 -12.40
N GLY A 295 1.44 -4.15 -11.31
CA GLY A 295 1.42 -5.45 -10.67
C GLY A 295 0.27 -5.56 -9.66
N ILE A 296 -0.59 -6.55 -9.83
CA ILE A 296 -1.68 -6.89 -8.91
C ILE A 296 -1.18 -7.90 -7.90
N SER A 297 -1.32 -7.62 -6.60
CA SER A 297 -0.90 -8.56 -5.56
C SER A 297 -1.81 -9.78 -5.50
N ASN A 298 -1.23 -10.95 -5.22
CA ASN A 298 -1.99 -12.16 -4.84
C ASN A 298 -2.94 -11.90 -3.66
N ASN A 299 -2.59 -10.95 -2.79
CA ASN A 299 -3.33 -10.56 -1.61
C ASN A 299 -4.06 -9.22 -1.79
N ALA A 300 -4.43 -8.88 -3.04
CA ALA A 300 -5.28 -7.74 -3.30
C ALA A 300 -6.60 -7.82 -2.49
N SER A 301 -7.09 -6.66 -2.05
CA SER A 301 -8.39 -6.56 -1.38
C SER A 301 -9.57 -6.54 -2.35
N CYS A 302 -9.34 -6.25 -3.62
CA CYS A 302 -10.32 -6.40 -4.69
C CYS A 302 -10.25 -7.79 -5.35
N SER A 303 -11.39 -8.31 -5.80
CA SER A 303 -11.45 -9.56 -6.56
C SER A 303 -10.90 -9.38 -7.98
N VAL A 304 -10.66 -10.49 -8.68
CA VAL A 304 -10.25 -10.46 -10.10
C VAL A 304 -11.35 -9.81 -10.94
N GLU A 305 -12.62 -10.12 -10.69
CA GLU A 305 -13.76 -9.54 -11.38
C GLU A 305 -13.84 -8.02 -11.19
N GLU A 306 -13.68 -7.55 -9.95
CA GLU A 306 -13.65 -6.11 -9.63
C GLU A 306 -12.52 -5.40 -10.38
N ILE A 307 -11.31 -5.94 -10.31
CA ILE A 307 -10.12 -5.40 -10.98
C ILE A 307 -10.29 -5.36 -12.50
N MET A 308 -10.76 -6.47 -13.10
CA MET A 308 -10.94 -6.58 -14.54
C MET A 308 -12.09 -5.70 -15.05
N SER A 309 -13.11 -5.43 -14.22
CA SER A 309 -14.25 -4.58 -14.60
C SER A 309 -13.86 -3.11 -14.85
N VAL A 310 -12.78 -2.62 -14.23
CA VAL A 310 -12.31 -1.24 -14.36
C VAL A 310 -11.09 -1.09 -15.26
N LYS A 311 -10.52 -2.21 -15.70
CA LYS A 311 -9.36 -2.27 -16.59
C LYS A 311 -9.72 -1.72 -17.97
N ARG A 312 -8.86 -0.87 -18.53
CA ARG A 312 -9.03 -0.41 -19.93
C ARG A 312 -8.70 -1.52 -20.94
N PRO A 313 -9.31 -1.53 -22.15
CA PRO A 313 -9.05 -2.56 -23.15
C PRO A 313 -7.56 -2.74 -23.50
N GLU A 314 -6.85 -1.63 -23.69
CA GLU A 314 -5.43 -1.56 -24.05
C GLU A 314 -4.45 -1.70 -22.88
N GLN A 315 -4.95 -1.70 -21.64
CA GLN A 315 -4.13 -1.82 -20.45
C GLN A 315 -3.71 -3.27 -20.25
N ASP A 316 -2.44 -3.52 -19.96
CA ASP A 316 -1.96 -4.83 -19.56
C ASP A 316 -1.73 -4.87 -18.04
N LEU A 317 -2.12 -5.97 -17.40
CA LEU A 317 -1.93 -6.21 -15.96
C LEU A 317 -0.99 -7.39 -15.73
N ILE A 318 -0.16 -7.27 -14.70
CA ILE A 318 0.77 -8.31 -14.27
C ILE A 318 0.28 -8.88 -12.94
N PHE A 319 0.28 -10.20 -12.79
CA PHE A 319 -0.11 -10.82 -11.52
C PHE A 319 1.11 -11.13 -10.68
N GLN A 320 1.11 -10.75 -9.41
CA GLN A 320 2.13 -11.18 -8.45
C GLN A 320 1.66 -12.44 -7.73
N LEU A 321 2.46 -13.49 -7.83
CA LEU A 321 2.22 -14.79 -7.23
C LEU A 321 2.98 -14.93 -5.91
N TYR A 322 2.27 -15.41 -4.90
CA TYR A 322 2.87 -16.09 -3.74
C TYR A 322 2.60 -17.58 -3.89
N MET A 323 3.65 -18.41 -3.81
CA MET A 323 3.47 -19.85 -3.88
C MET A 323 2.64 -20.33 -2.68
N ASN A 324 1.58 -21.09 -2.96
CA ASN A 324 0.76 -21.70 -1.91
C ASN A 324 1.38 -23.03 -1.49
N ARG A 325 1.37 -23.33 -0.18
CA ARG A 325 1.77 -24.66 0.35
C ARG A 325 0.98 -25.80 -0.29
N ASP A 326 -0.30 -25.57 -0.59
CA ASP A 326 -1.07 -26.47 -1.44
C ASP A 326 -0.69 -26.25 -2.91
N ARG A 327 0.19 -27.12 -3.42
CA ARG A 327 0.66 -27.05 -4.81
C ARG A 327 -0.46 -27.27 -5.84
N LYS A 328 -1.57 -27.94 -5.48
CA LYS A 328 -2.74 -28.03 -6.38
C LYS A 328 -3.46 -26.69 -6.49
N ALA A 329 -3.61 -25.98 -5.38
CA ALA A 329 -4.18 -24.62 -5.39
C ALA A 329 -3.29 -23.65 -6.18
N ALA A 330 -1.96 -23.76 -6.01
CA ALA A 330 -1.01 -22.99 -6.81
C ALA A 330 -1.11 -23.31 -8.31
N GLU A 331 -1.18 -24.59 -8.69
CA GLU A 331 -1.35 -25.00 -10.08
C GLU A 331 -2.65 -24.46 -10.68
N GLN A 332 -3.77 -24.57 -9.97
CA GLN A 332 -5.06 -24.07 -10.42
C GLN A 332 -5.02 -22.56 -10.65
N LEU A 333 -4.42 -21.81 -9.72
CA LEU A 333 -4.24 -20.37 -9.85
C LEU A 333 -3.40 -20.04 -11.09
N ILE A 334 -2.19 -20.61 -11.22
CA ILE A 334 -1.26 -20.33 -12.32
C ILE A 334 -1.91 -20.58 -13.69
N ARG A 335 -2.63 -21.70 -13.84
CA ARG A 335 -3.34 -22.04 -15.09
C ARG A 335 -4.52 -21.12 -15.40
N GLY A 336 -5.07 -20.45 -14.38
CA GLY A 336 -6.17 -19.49 -14.52
C GLY A 336 -5.72 -18.12 -15.03
N LEU A 337 -4.51 -17.67 -14.65
CA LEU A 337 -4.06 -16.29 -14.87
C LEU A 337 -4.10 -15.81 -16.33
N GLU A 338 -3.78 -16.69 -17.29
CA GLU A 338 -3.89 -16.36 -18.72
C GLU A 338 -5.33 -16.10 -19.14
N LYS A 339 -6.26 -16.92 -18.65
CA LYS A 339 -7.70 -16.80 -18.95
C LYS A 339 -8.29 -15.55 -18.30
N ASP A 340 -7.80 -15.20 -17.12
CA ASP A 340 -8.17 -13.99 -16.40
C ASP A 340 -7.66 -12.73 -17.10
N GLY A 341 -6.74 -12.86 -18.08
CA GLY A 341 -6.29 -11.77 -18.93
C GLY A 341 -4.98 -11.11 -18.49
N TYR A 342 -4.28 -11.68 -17.50
CA TYR A 342 -2.95 -11.22 -17.10
C TYR A 342 -1.90 -11.50 -18.18
N LYS A 343 -0.85 -10.67 -18.22
CA LYS A 343 0.21 -10.74 -19.25
C LYS A 343 1.56 -11.22 -18.77
N ALA A 344 1.74 -11.36 -17.46
CA ALA A 344 2.97 -11.84 -16.85
C ALA A 344 2.73 -12.27 -15.40
N ILE A 345 3.66 -13.04 -14.85
CA ILE A 345 3.65 -13.51 -13.46
C ILE A 345 4.91 -13.01 -12.74
N ILE A 346 4.74 -12.29 -11.63
CA ILE A 346 5.81 -11.93 -10.71
C ILE A 346 5.79 -12.91 -9.53
N LEU A 347 6.69 -13.90 -9.54
CA LEU A 347 6.91 -14.76 -8.38
C LEU A 347 7.71 -14.00 -7.32
N THR A 348 7.11 -13.79 -6.15
CA THR A 348 7.78 -13.12 -5.02
C THR A 348 8.46 -14.14 -4.12
N VAL A 349 9.77 -13.99 -3.91
CA VAL A 349 10.61 -14.95 -3.16
C VAL A 349 11.29 -14.34 -1.92
N ASP A 350 11.10 -13.05 -1.66
CA ASP A 350 11.70 -12.33 -0.51
C ASP A 350 10.85 -12.36 0.78
N ALA A 351 9.66 -12.97 0.75
CA ALA A 351 8.76 -13.07 1.90
C ALA A 351 8.24 -14.52 2.15
N PRO A 352 9.13 -15.52 2.29
CA PRO A 352 8.73 -16.90 2.61
C PRO A 352 8.14 -17.01 4.03
N VAL A 353 8.54 -16.10 4.92
CA VAL A 353 7.98 -15.89 6.25
C VAL A 353 7.70 -14.40 6.43
N PRO A 354 6.67 -14.01 7.20
CA PRO A 354 6.37 -12.60 7.39
C PRO A 354 7.43 -11.93 8.27
N GLY A 355 7.99 -10.81 7.80
CA GLY A 355 8.87 -9.94 8.57
C GLY A 355 8.21 -9.37 9.83
N ASN A 356 9.03 -9.06 10.83
CA ASN A 356 8.59 -8.52 12.10
C ASN A 356 8.24 -7.03 11.99
N ARG A 357 6.99 -6.73 11.62
CA ARG A 357 6.51 -5.36 11.39
C ARG A 357 5.95 -4.73 12.66
N GLU A 358 6.81 -4.13 13.48
CA GLU A 358 6.40 -3.72 14.83
C GLU A 358 5.36 -2.59 14.88
N ILE A 359 5.42 -1.62 13.95
CA ILE A 359 4.40 -0.56 13.86
C ILE A 359 3.02 -1.17 13.58
N ASP A 360 2.94 -2.12 12.64
CA ASP A 360 1.72 -2.84 12.28
C ASP A 360 1.18 -3.67 13.46
N ARG A 361 2.07 -4.35 14.19
CA ARG A 361 1.69 -5.12 15.40
C ARG A 361 1.17 -4.24 16.54
N ARG A 362 1.63 -2.99 16.64
CA ARG A 362 1.16 -2.03 17.65
C ARG A 362 -0.16 -1.36 17.26
N ALA A 363 -0.47 -1.26 15.97
CA ALA A 363 -1.73 -0.71 15.48
C ALA A 363 -2.89 -1.64 15.91
N LYS A 364 -3.73 -1.17 16.82
CA LYS A 364 -4.92 -1.89 17.29
C LYS A 364 -6.11 -1.46 16.42
N GLY A 365 -6.66 -2.37 15.61
CA GLY A 365 -7.91 -2.11 14.88
C GLY A 365 -8.40 -3.32 14.10
N PHE A 366 -9.69 -3.29 13.73
CA PHE A 366 -10.31 -4.27 12.83
C PHE A 366 -9.67 -4.18 11.43
N THR A 367 -9.53 -5.33 10.75
CA THR A 367 -8.78 -5.44 9.50
C THR A 367 -9.63 -6.04 8.38
N VAL A 368 -9.64 -5.40 7.21
CA VAL A 368 -10.09 -6.01 5.95
C VAL A 368 -9.06 -7.05 5.52
N GLY A 369 -9.49 -8.29 5.27
CA GLY A 369 -8.63 -9.33 4.70
C GLY A 369 -8.53 -9.24 3.17
N PRO A 370 -7.66 -10.03 2.51
CA PRO A 370 -7.64 -10.17 1.06
C PRO A 370 -8.98 -10.71 0.55
N ALA A 371 -9.34 -10.44 -0.71
CA ALA A 371 -10.61 -10.91 -1.29
C ALA A 371 -10.80 -12.44 -1.22
N HIS A 372 -9.69 -13.19 -1.21
CA HIS A 372 -9.65 -14.65 -1.11
C HIS A 372 -9.01 -15.17 0.19
N GLY A 373 -8.99 -14.38 1.28
CA GLY A 373 -8.33 -14.72 2.55
C GLY A 373 -9.19 -14.52 3.80
N LYS A 374 -8.75 -15.08 4.94
CA LYS A 374 -9.39 -14.86 6.25
C LYS A 374 -9.20 -13.41 6.68
N THR A 375 -10.18 -12.82 7.38
CA THR A 375 -9.99 -11.53 8.07
C THR A 375 -8.99 -11.66 9.20
N GLY A 376 -8.26 -10.59 9.47
CA GLY A 376 -7.21 -10.61 10.48
C GLY A 376 -7.68 -10.89 11.90
N VAL A 377 -6.79 -11.55 12.64
CA VAL A 377 -6.94 -11.82 14.07
C VAL A 377 -6.50 -10.59 14.84
N GLU A 378 -7.36 -10.11 15.74
CA GLU A 378 -7.11 -8.98 16.62
C GLU A 378 -5.79 -9.13 17.40
N GLY A 379 -4.98 -8.06 17.43
CA GLY A 379 -3.74 -7.98 18.22
C GLY A 379 -2.47 -8.53 17.58
N LYS A 380 -2.51 -9.01 16.32
CA LYS A 380 -1.34 -9.58 15.61
C LYS A 380 -0.73 -8.69 14.51
N GLY A 381 -1.38 -7.57 14.17
CA GLY A 381 -1.04 -6.74 13.01
C GLY A 381 -1.60 -7.33 11.70
N VAL A 382 -1.87 -6.47 10.71
CA VAL A 382 -2.45 -6.85 9.42
C VAL A 382 -1.52 -7.80 8.65
N ALA A 383 -0.20 -7.57 8.72
CA ALA A 383 0.79 -8.35 7.97
C ALA A 383 0.79 -9.82 8.35
N LEU A 384 0.75 -10.11 9.65
CA LEU A 384 0.72 -11.47 10.17
C LEU A 384 -0.64 -12.14 9.93
N ALA A 385 -1.72 -11.36 9.91
CA ALA A 385 -3.08 -11.81 9.68
C ALA A 385 -3.32 -12.38 8.28
N ILE A 386 -2.71 -11.79 7.25
CA ILE A 386 -2.90 -12.20 5.84
C ILE A 386 -1.85 -13.19 5.34
N GLY A 387 -0.91 -13.59 6.20
CA GLY A 387 0.15 -14.54 5.87
C GLY A 387 -0.17 -15.98 6.29
N GLY A 388 0.81 -16.86 6.11
CA GLY A 388 0.82 -18.24 6.63
C GLY A 388 0.36 -19.32 5.65
N TYR A 389 -0.31 -18.96 4.56
CA TYR A 389 -0.62 -19.89 3.46
C TYR A 389 0.54 -20.02 2.47
N GLN A 390 1.46 -19.03 2.46
CA GLN A 390 2.63 -19.06 1.59
C GLN A 390 3.54 -20.23 1.95
N ASP A 391 4.10 -20.86 0.92
CA ASP A 391 5.09 -21.91 1.06
C ASP A 391 6.46 -21.31 1.47
N PRO A 392 6.99 -21.62 2.66
CA PRO A 392 8.31 -21.14 3.06
C PRO A 392 9.45 -21.88 2.35
N ASP A 393 9.17 -23.03 1.73
CA ASP A 393 10.16 -23.94 1.15
C ASP A 393 10.24 -23.82 -0.39
N VAL A 394 9.81 -22.68 -0.95
CA VAL A 394 9.98 -22.39 -2.39
C VAL A 394 11.46 -22.45 -2.76
N CYS A 395 11.78 -23.23 -3.79
CA CYS A 395 13.15 -23.46 -4.23
C CYS A 395 13.34 -23.27 -5.74
N TRP A 396 14.58 -23.38 -6.23
CA TRP A 396 14.91 -23.19 -7.65
C TRP A 396 14.28 -24.26 -8.54
N GLU A 397 14.04 -25.46 -8.03
CA GLU A 397 13.36 -26.55 -8.73
C GLU A 397 11.88 -26.25 -9.02
N ASP A 398 11.28 -25.29 -8.32
CA ASP A 398 9.92 -24.84 -8.59
C ASP A 398 9.82 -24.00 -9.87
N ILE A 399 10.92 -23.37 -10.32
CA ILE A 399 10.88 -22.48 -11.48
C ILE A 399 10.51 -23.23 -12.78
N PRO A 400 11.16 -24.35 -13.14
CA PRO A 400 10.74 -25.15 -14.30
C PRO A 400 9.32 -25.71 -14.16
N TRP A 401 8.89 -26.03 -12.94
CA TRP A 401 7.53 -26.49 -12.70
C TRP A 401 6.52 -25.38 -13.02
N ILE A 402 6.68 -24.16 -12.51
CA ILE A 402 5.81 -23.02 -12.83
C ILE A 402 5.79 -22.77 -14.34
N GLN A 403 6.96 -22.74 -14.99
CA GLN A 403 7.09 -22.54 -16.44
C GLN A 403 6.37 -23.64 -17.25
N SER A 404 6.22 -24.85 -16.71
CA SER A 404 5.46 -25.92 -17.38
C SER A 404 3.93 -25.73 -17.33
N LEU A 405 3.43 -24.84 -16.47
CA LEU A 405 2.01 -24.62 -16.24
C LEU A 405 1.42 -23.47 -17.06
N THR A 406 2.27 -22.58 -17.59
CA THR A 406 1.89 -21.32 -18.23
C THR A 406 2.89 -20.89 -19.30
N GLN A 407 2.39 -20.17 -20.29
CA GLN A 407 3.17 -19.49 -21.33
C GLN A 407 3.46 -18.02 -20.98
N LEU A 408 2.91 -17.51 -19.87
CA LEU A 408 3.18 -16.14 -19.42
C LEU A 408 4.66 -15.96 -19.07
N PRO A 409 5.24 -14.78 -19.39
CA PRO A 409 6.53 -14.38 -18.85
C PRO A 409 6.55 -14.50 -17.32
N LEU A 410 7.57 -15.18 -16.81
CA LEU A 410 7.85 -15.32 -15.39
C LEU A 410 8.95 -14.34 -14.99
N ILE A 411 8.71 -13.63 -13.90
CA ILE A 411 9.60 -12.65 -13.29
C ILE A 411 9.86 -13.07 -11.85
N ILE A 412 11.12 -13.09 -11.42
CA ILE A 412 11.46 -13.32 -10.02
C ILE A 412 11.66 -11.98 -9.31
N LYS A 413 10.83 -11.69 -8.31
CA LYS A 413 10.92 -10.51 -7.46
C LYS A 413 11.47 -10.88 -6.09
N GLY A 414 12.42 -10.09 -5.60
CA GLY A 414 13.04 -10.29 -4.29
C GLY A 414 14.49 -10.73 -4.35
N ILE A 415 15.14 -10.57 -5.51
CA ILE A 415 16.56 -10.88 -5.69
C ILE A 415 17.39 -9.85 -4.90
N GLN A 416 18.28 -10.36 -4.04
CA GLN A 416 19.06 -9.55 -3.10
C GLN A 416 20.58 -9.78 -3.20
N CYS A 417 21.04 -10.62 -4.13
CA CYS A 417 22.45 -10.83 -4.43
C CYS A 417 22.70 -11.16 -5.91
N ILE A 418 23.95 -11.11 -6.35
CA ILE A 418 24.33 -11.39 -7.74
C ILE A 418 24.13 -12.86 -8.07
N GLU A 419 24.49 -13.74 -7.13
CA GLU A 419 24.46 -15.19 -7.32
C GLU A 419 23.05 -15.68 -7.66
N ASP A 420 22.03 -15.12 -7.01
CA ASP A 420 20.64 -15.49 -7.27
C ASP A 420 20.09 -14.78 -8.53
N ALA A 421 20.61 -13.60 -8.89
CA ALA A 421 20.33 -13.00 -10.20
C ALA A 421 20.84 -13.90 -11.34
N GLU A 422 22.04 -14.47 -11.20
CA GLU A 422 22.61 -15.39 -12.17
C GLU A 422 21.79 -16.68 -12.29
N LYS A 423 21.43 -17.29 -11.15
CA LYS A 423 20.59 -18.49 -11.13
C LYS A 423 19.23 -18.24 -11.77
N ALA A 424 18.57 -17.12 -11.46
CA ALA A 424 17.29 -16.76 -12.06
C ALA A 424 17.36 -16.78 -13.59
N PHE A 425 18.34 -16.11 -14.18
CA PHE A 425 18.50 -16.09 -15.63
C PHE A 425 18.91 -17.45 -16.21
N GLN A 426 19.71 -18.25 -15.48
CA GLN A 426 20.02 -19.63 -15.87
C GLN A 426 18.77 -20.54 -15.88
N SER A 427 17.80 -20.28 -14.99
CA SER A 427 16.49 -20.95 -14.96
C SER A 427 15.52 -20.46 -16.05
N GLY A 428 15.94 -19.54 -16.93
CA GLY A 428 15.16 -19.13 -18.09
C GLY A 428 14.02 -18.16 -17.80
N VAL A 429 14.02 -17.47 -16.66
CA VAL A 429 13.03 -16.41 -16.40
C VAL A 429 13.29 -15.18 -17.29
N GLN A 430 12.23 -14.44 -17.64
CA GLN A 430 12.33 -13.33 -18.59
C GLN A 430 12.99 -12.09 -18.00
N SER A 431 12.79 -11.85 -16.70
CA SER A 431 13.38 -10.71 -15.99
C SER A 431 13.43 -10.96 -14.48
N ILE A 432 14.14 -10.09 -13.77
CA ILE A 432 14.17 -10.07 -12.30
C ILE A 432 13.84 -8.69 -11.76
N ILE A 433 13.35 -8.64 -10.52
CA ILE A 433 13.20 -7.40 -9.74
C ILE A 433 14.11 -7.49 -8.51
N LEU A 434 15.11 -6.60 -8.46
CA LEU A 434 15.93 -6.38 -7.29
C LEU A 434 15.06 -5.68 -6.24
N SER A 435 14.82 -6.36 -5.12
CA SER A 435 13.86 -5.92 -4.12
C SER A 435 14.18 -6.56 -2.78
N ASN A 436 13.98 -5.80 -1.71
CA ASN A 436 13.93 -6.29 -0.33
C ASN A 436 12.54 -6.05 0.27
N HIS A 437 11.52 -6.17 -0.58
CA HIS A 437 10.12 -5.91 -0.24
C HIS A 437 9.85 -4.49 0.31
N GLY A 438 10.67 -3.51 -0.08
CA GLY A 438 10.61 -2.15 0.47
C GLY A 438 10.98 -2.09 1.96
N GLY A 439 11.91 -2.95 2.41
CA GLY A 439 12.40 -3.06 3.78
C GLY A 439 11.42 -3.73 4.74
N ARG A 440 10.50 -4.57 4.25
CA ARG A 440 9.39 -5.15 5.05
C ARG A 440 9.66 -6.55 5.61
N GLU A 441 10.74 -7.18 5.16
CA GLU A 441 11.09 -8.56 5.47
C GLU A 441 12.39 -8.59 6.28
N LEU A 442 13.50 -9.10 5.73
CA LEU A 442 14.80 -9.13 6.41
C LEU A 442 15.39 -7.72 6.55
N ASP A 443 15.56 -7.24 7.78
CA ASP A 443 16.31 -6.01 8.04
C ASP A 443 17.82 -6.23 7.85
N PHE A 444 18.56 -5.17 7.52
CA PHE A 444 19.94 -5.21 7.00
C PHE A 444 20.12 -5.92 5.64
N SER A 445 19.03 -6.25 4.95
CA SER A 445 19.04 -6.55 3.51
C SER A 445 19.62 -5.37 2.69
N PRO A 446 20.41 -5.64 1.63
CA PRO A 446 21.01 -4.60 0.81
C PRO A 446 19.95 -3.72 0.14
N SER A 447 20.29 -2.44 -0.08
CA SER A 447 19.47 -1.58 -0.93
C SER A 447 19.48 -2.10 -2.38
N PRO A 448 18.31 -2.22 -3.05
CA PRO A 448 18.24 -2.60 -4.45
C PRO A 448 19.04 -1.68 -5.39
N MET A 449 19.18 -0.40 -5.04
CA MET A 449 20.03 0.54 -5.79
C MET A 449 21.52 0.19 -5.66
N MET A 450 21.98 -0.22 -4.48
CA MET A 450 23.36 -0.65 -4.27
C MET A 450 23.63 -1.99 -4.94
N LEU A 451 22.67 -2.91 -4.91
CA LEU A 451 22.76 -4.20 -5.63
C LEU A 451 22.79 -4.00 -7.15
N LEU A 452 21.98 -3.09 -7.69
CA LEU A 452 22.03 -2.73 -9.11
C LEU A 452 23.42 -2.20 -9.49
N TYR A 453 23.99 -1.33 -8.66
CA TYR A 453 25.35 -0.85 -8.86
C TYR A 453 26.38 -1.98 -8.78
N GLU A 454 26.22 -2.93 -7.87
CA GLU A 454 27.11 -4.08 -7.76
C GLU A 454 27.05 -4.98 -9.01
N ILE A 455 25.85 -5.27 -9.52
CA ILE A 455 25.65 -6.00 -10.78
C ILE A 455 26.28 -5.21 -11.93
N HIS A 456 26.09 -3.90 -12.00
CA HIS A 456 26.69 -3.06 -13.03
C HIS A 456 28.23 -3.14 -13.02
N GLN A 457 28.85 -3.20 -11.85
CA GLN A 457 30.31 -3.31 -11.72
C GLN A 457 30.84 -4.72 -12.02
N LYS A 458 30.18 -5.76 -11.50
CA LYS A 458 30.71 -7.13 -11.48
C LYS A 458 30.15 -8.04 -12.57
N ARG A 459 28.89 -7.84 -12.95
CA ARG A 459 28.13 -8.64 -13.94
C ARG A 459 27.35 -7.77 -14.93
N PRO A 460 27.97 -6.77 -15.59
CA PRO A 460 27.29 -5.91 -16.55
C PRO A 460 26.75 -6.66 -17.78
N ASP A 461 27.18 -7.90 -18.01
CA ASP A 461 26.61 -8.77 -19.03
C ASP A 461 25.16 -9.16 -18.73
N LEU A 462 24.75 -9.25 -17.46
CA LEU A 462 23.36 -9.55 -17.09
C LEU A 462 22.43 -8.41 -17.53
N LEU A 463 22.82 -7.16 -17.26
CA LEU A 463 22.05 -5.96 -17.62
C LEU A 463 21.97 -5.73 -19.14
N ARG A 464 22.97 -6.20 -19.90
CA ARG A 464 22.97 -6.09 -21.37
C ARG A 464 22.09 -7.14 -22.04
N LYS A 465 21.94 -8.31 -21.44
CA LYS A 465 21.22 -9.46 -22.02
C LYS A 465 19.78 -9.57 -21.55
N HIS A 466 19.49 -9.05 -20.36
CA HIS A 466 18.21 -9.25 -19.68
C HIS A 466 17.66 -7.94 -19.15
N GLU A 467 16.34 -7.90 -18.97
CA GLU A 467 15.70 -6.81 -18.25
C GLU A 467 15.84 -7.02 -16.74
N VAL A 468 16.35 -6.00 -16.05
CA VAL A 468 16.43 -5.96 -14.59
C VAL A 468 15.65 -4.76 -14.10
N TYR A 469 14.73 -4.99 -13.18
CA TYR A 469 13.91 -3.96 -12.54
C TYR A 469 14.37 -3.76 -11.09
N ILE A 470 14.05 -2.61 -10.51
CA ILE A 470 14.26 -2.39 -9.07
C ILE A 470 13.02 -1.80 -8.43
N ASP A 471 12.82 -2.05 -7.14
CA ASP A 471 11.90 -1.27 -6.30
C ASP A 471 12.55 -0.92 -4.96
N GLY A 472 11.83 -0.17 -4.10
CA GLY A 472 12.29 0.18 -2.74
C GLY A 472 12.99 1.54 -2.67
N GLY A 473 12.51 2.41 -1.78
CA GLY A 473 13.15 3.71 -1.47
C GLY A 473 12.99 4.84 -2.49
N VAL A 474 12.41 4.58 -3.66
CA VAL A 474 12.23 5.58 -4.73
C VAL A 474 11.18 6.62 -4.32
N ARG A 475 11.53 7.91 -4.34
CA ARG A 475 10.61 9.02 -4.01
C ARG A 475 10.68 10.21 -4.95
N ARG A 476 11.70 10.26 -5.82
CA ARG A 476 11.88 11.31 -6.81
C ARG A 476 12.11 10.73 -8.21
N GLY A 477 11.74 11.47 -9.25
CA GLY A 477 12.08 11.15 -10.63
C GLY A 477 13.59 11.05 -10.84
N THR A 478 14.40 11.79 -10.07
CA THR A 478 15.87 11.63 -10.09
C THR A 478 16.35 10.28 -9.57
N ASP A 479 15.60 9.63 -8.67
CA ASP A 479 15.95 8.28 -8.20
C ASP A 479 15.75 7.28 -9.34
N VAL A 480 14.64 7.42 -10.07
CA VAL A 480 14.35 6.64 -11.27
C VAL A 480 15.46 6.83 -12.30
N LEU A 481 15.83 8.07 -12.64
CA LEU A 481 16.88 8.35 -13.61
C LEU A 481 18.23 7.74 -13.23
N LYS A 482 18.61 7.74 -11.94
CA LYS A 482 19.85 7.10 -11.49
C LYS A 482 19.84 5.59 -11.73
N ALA A 483 18.72 4.93 -11.42
CA ALA A 483 18.56 3.51 -11.65
C ALA A 483 18.63 3.15 -13.14
N LEU A 484 17.95 3.94 -13.99
CA LEU A 484 17.99 3.75 -15.44
C LEU A 484 19.40 3.92 -16.01
N CYS A 485 20.13 4.95 -15.57
CA CYS A 485 21.54 5.12 -15.97
C CYS A 485 22.41 3.91 -15.59
N LEU A 486 22.12 3.22 -14.50
CA LEU A 486 22.85 2.00 -14.11
C LEU A 486 22.37 0.72 -14.82
N GLY A 487 21.37 0.81 -15.69
CA GLY A 487 20.88 -0.30 -16.51
C GLY A 487 19.60 -0.97 -16.00
N ALA A 488 18.89 -0.37 -15.03
CA ALA A 488 17.53 -0.83 -14.74
C ALA A 488 16.61 -0.55 -15.95
N ARG A 489 15.67 -1.46 -16.22
CA ARG A 489 14.67 -1.31 -17.28
C ARG A 489 13.47 -0.45 -16.85
N GLY A 490 13.13 -0.51 -15.57
CA GLY A 490 12.03 0.22 -14.97
C GLY A 490 12.07 0.14 -13.45
N VAL A 491 11.33 1.03 -12.81
CA VAL A 491 11.38 1.22 -11.35
C VAL A 491 9.99 1.09 -10.73
N GLY A 492 9.84 0.20 -9.75
CA GLY A 492 8.58 -0.07 -9.06
C GLY A 492 8.34 0.86 -7.87
N LEU A 493 7.11 1.34 -7.72
CA LEU A 493 6.68 2.12 -6.56
C LEU A 493 5.48 1.45 -5.90
N GLY A 494 5.53 1.24 -4.59
CA GLY A 494 4.42 0.68 -3.80
C GLY A 494 3.74 1.74 -2.93
N ARG A 495 4.39 2.10 -1.81
CA ARG A 495 3.84 3.04 -0.80
C ARG A 495 3.28 4.34 -1.37
N PRO A 496 3.95 5.06 -2.30
CA PRO A 496 3.38 6.28 -2.87
C PRO A 496 1.99 6.09 -3.50
N PHE A 497 1.75 4.99 -4.18
CA PHE A 497 0.43 4.68 -4.75
C PHE A 497 -0.60 4.34 -3.68
N LEU A 498 -0.22 3.58 -2.64
CA LEU A 498 -1.11 3.30 -1.51
C LEU A 498 -1.50 4.58 -0.74
N TRP A 499 -0.55 5.50 -0.57
CA TRP A 499 -0.80 6.80 0.05
C TRP A 499 -1.66 7.69 -0.83
N GLY A 500 -1.35 7.81 -2.13
CA GLY A 500 -2.18 8.55 -3.08
C GLY A 500 -3.63 8.05 -3.07
N ASN A 501 -3.81 6.73 -3.15
CA ASN A 501 -5.12 6.08 -3.01
C ASN A 501 -5.81 6.45 -1.70
N GLY A 502 -5.10 6.38 -0.57
CA GLY A 502 -5.68 6.67 0.73
C GLY A 502 -6.12 8.12 0.96
N VAL A 503 -5.44 9.07 0.29
CA VAL A 503 -5.74 10.50 0.42
C VAL A 503 -6.87 10.91 -0.52
N TRP A 504 -6.72 10.66 -1.83
CA TRP A 504 -7.62 11.17 -2.87
C TRP A 504 -8.13 10.09 -3.86
N GLY A 505 -8.00 8.80 -3.53
CA GLY A 505 -8.46 7.72 -4.40
C GLY A 505 -7.72 7.68 -5.75
N GLU A 506 -8.46 7.50 -6.85
CA GLU A 506 -7.90 7.48 -8.22
C GLU A 506 -7.09 8.74 -8.53
N GLU A 507 -7.60 9.93 -8.21
CA GLU A 507 -6.92 11.20 -8.51
C GLU A 507 -5.60 11.34 -7.73
N GLY A 508 -5.52 10.76 -6.53
CA GLY A 508 -4.27 10.70 -5.78
C GLY A 508 -3.24 9.77 -6.43
N CYS A 509 -3.69 8.63 -6.96
CA CYS A 509 -2.83 7.75 -7.75
C CYS A 509 -2.36 8.42 -9.05
N ARG A 510 -3.24 9.15 -9.74
CA ARG A 510 -2.87 9.93 -10.94
C ARG A 510 -1.86 11.02 -10.59
N ARG A 511 -2.05 11.71 -9.46
CA ARG A 511 -1.09 12.73 -8.99
C ARG A 511 0.31 12.16 -8.75
N VAL A 512 0.43 10.95 -8.20
CA VAL A 512 1.74 10.25 -8.07
C VAL A 512 2.42 10.10 -9.43
N ILE A 513 1.65 9.74 -10.46
CA ILE A 513 2.16 9.51 -11.82
C ILE A 513 2.55 10.84 -12.49
N GLU A 514 1.73 11.87 -12.33
CA GLU A 514 2.01 13.22 -12.83
C GLU A 514 3.31 13.80 -12.25
N ILE A 515 3.48 13.74 -10.92
CA ILE A 515 4.70 14.19 -10.24
C ILE A 515 5.91 13.45 -10.82
N MET A 516 5.81 12.13 -10.97
CA MET A 516 6.90 11.33 -11.54
C MET A 516 7.17 11.69 -13.01
N ARG A 517 6.13 11.91 -13.82
CA ARG A 517 6.25 12.34 -15.21
C ARG A 517 7.00 13.67 -15.32
N GLU A 518 6.59 14.65 -14.51
CA GLU A 518 7.20 15.98 -14.46
C GLU A 518 8.66 15.92 -14.00
N GLU A 519 8.94 15.22 -12.90
CA GLU A 519 10.29 15.11 -12.35
C GLU A 519 11.24 14.33 -13.27
N ILE A 520 10.79 13.22 -13.88
CA ILE A 520 11.58 12.43 -14.84
C ILE A 520 11.85 13.27 -16.09
N ALA A 521 10.82 13.85 -16.70
CA ALA A 521 10.99 14.62 -17.93
C ALA A 521 11.85 15.88 -17.72
N THR A 522 11.72 16.53 -16.57
CA THR A 522 12.58 17.67 -16.19
C THR A 522 14.01 17.21 -15.94
N GLY A 523 14.20 16.11 -15.20
CA GLY A 523 15.52 15.56 -14.93
C GLY A 523 16.24 15.11 -16.21
N MET A 524 15.54 14.50 -17.17
CA MET A 524 16.09 14.14 -18.49
C MET A 524 16.59 15.38 -19.25
N ARG A 525 15.78 16.45 -19.30
CA ARG A 525 16.18 17.72 -19.91
C ARG A 525 17.44 18.28 -19.26
N LEU A 526 17.48 18.35 -17.93
CA LEU A 526 18.62 18.88 -17.19
C LEU A 526 19.87 17.98 -17.30
N LEU A 527 19.69 16.68 -17.50
CA LEU A 527 20.77 15.74 -17.82
C LEU A 527 21.31 15.90 -19.24
N GLY A 528 20.57 16.59 -20.11
CA GLY A 528 20.94 16.76 -21.52
C GLY A 528 20.49 15.60 -22.41
N VAL A 529 19.48 14.83 -22.02
CA VAL A 529 18.97 13.68 -22.77
C VAL A 529 17.50 13.86 -23.18
N THR A 530 17.11 13.19 -24.26
CA THR A 530 15.77 13.32 -24.86
C THR A 530 14.96 12.03 -24.90
N SER A 531 15.58 10.89 -24.57
CA SER A 531 14.94 9.58 -24.58
C SER A 531 15.58 8.65 -23.57
N ILE A 532 14.85 7.61 -23.13
CA ILE A 532 15.27 6.69 -22.08
C ILE A 532 16.56 5.92 -22.45
N ASP A 533 16.75 5.58 -23.72
CA ASP A 533 17.93 4.86 -24.24
C ASP A 533 19.24 5.67 -24.14
N GLN A 534 19.15 6.99 -23.92
CA GLN A 534 20.31 7.86 -23.71
C GLN A 534 20.75 7.92 -22.23
N LEU A 535 20.00 7.31 -21.31
CA LEU A 535 20.36 7.25 -19.90
C LEU A 535 21.42 6.17 -19.71
N THR A 536 22.69 6.56 -19.76
CA THR A 536 23.83 5.64 -19.68
C THR A 536 24.61 5.80 -18.36
N PRO A 537 25.44 4.80 -17.98
CA PRO A 537 26.20 4.83 -16.73
C PRO A 537 27.13 6.04 -16.60
N GLU A 538 27.61 6.60 -17.71
CA GLU A 538 28.49 7.78 -17.72
C GLU A 538 27.80 9.06 -17.21
N LEU A 539 26.46 9.06 -17.15
CA LEU A 539 25.67 10.17 -16.62
C LEU A 539 25.52 10.12 -15.10
N VAL A 540 26.00 9.06 -14.44
CA VAL A 540 25.99 8.94 -12.98
C VAL A 540 27.38 8.60 -12.45
N GLN A 541 27.65 9.01 -11.22
CA GLN A 541 28.87 8.68 -10.52
C GLN A 541 28.53 8.26 -9.09
N TYR A 542 29.04 7.09 -8.68
CA TYR A 542 29.05 6.71 -7.29
C TYR A 542 30.02 7.60 -6.51
N VAL A 543 29.54 8.15 -5.41
CA VAL A 543 30.29 9.01 -4.50
C VAL A 543 30.22 8.36 -3.13
N ASP A 544 31.37 7.85 -2.69
CA ASP A 544 31.52 7.23 -1.37
C ASP A 544 31.50 8.31 -0.28
N ARG A 545 30.30 8.77 0.03
CA ARG A 545 30.02 9.68 1.13
C ARG A 545 28.92 9.06 1.95
N ASP A 546 29.18 8.93 3.24
CA ASP A 546 28.11 8.76 4.22
C ASP A 546 27.14 9.92 4.00
N PRO A 547 25.86 9.68 3.65
CA PRO A 547 24.89 10.77 3.50
C PRO A 547 24.77 11.42 4.87
N VAL A 548 25.58 12.47 5.08
CA VAL A 548 25.64 13.27 6.30
C VAL A 548 24.21 13.47 6.75
N ARG A 549 23.93 13.05 8.00
CA ARG A 549 22.64 13.14 8.70
C ARG A 549 21.94 14.49 8.44
N CYS A 550 21.25 14.63 7.31
CA CYS A 550 20.25 15.65 7.11
C CYS A 550 18.99 15.09 7.77
N ARG A 551 18.90 15.35 9.07
CA ARG A 551 17.66 15.22 9.83
C ARG A 551 16.62 16.19 9.31
#